data_AF-A0A812ZMU5-F1
#
_entry.id   AF-A0A812ZMU5-F1
#
_cell.length_a   1.000
_cell.length_b   1.000
_cell.length_c   1.000
_cell.angle_alpha   90.00
_cell.angle_beta   90.00
_cell.angle_gamma   90.00
#
_symmetry.space_group_name_H-M   'P 1'
#
loop_
_entity.id
_entity.type
_entity.pdbx_description
1 polymer ?
#
loop_
_entity_poly.entity_id
_entity_poly.type
_entity_poly.pdbx_seq_one_letter_code
_entity_poly.pdbx_strand_id
1 'polypeptide(L)'
;MMSSCFLELPPLPSCLGPAVWTNREVPPQDWGMTAAQFREFLSECRETRLWRWMKEMRDVVTLYDLVQHLVKPWTRGTGCGIALLMNHKKPCRAKLMISHTWAEDMDECEEAIVDYCLEETSGLFTSVWFCGFAQYQAGDEPDDVGPSISEQLELDPFGSVIRHTTPALGMVVVHTSSAGVYERLWCVYEIAEATRLESKVGFAFSERYLNQRQTSLVELLKARTDSAVCSNPADTDMIRSRIQDLGGFRALDWKIFSFRLQSLRAVLAKKDPNWQDMLAEELQRAEEELNNWSLFGRAKSEKPLDSHARNRMMFLVAMGSISVGLVVCGGVAVASLIPSETTEDYWPEPDGPTTTTTCGFGTSGYGWPPPPSPLQPDSPAPVPAPAPDDRRRYFSPTPSPPPPAPGALPGYNWPAPAPAPALAPDRRRRRRSAPAPAPPPPEDNWPAPAPAPQPLPVTTPVSQPEPLGGTSSSMVTPLLVTLVSLLFLAGVCLLLVCVLGLRRCRAPRTAQDNRLERSQLDWAEKLNFAKQVCLCDDAPSSGTSL
;
A
#
# COMPACT_ATOMS: atom_id res chain seq x y z
N MET A 1 31.34 24.36 19.32
CA MET A 1 31.87 24.76 18.00
C MET A 1 32.74 23.63 17.49
N MET A 2 32.17 22.61 16.84
CA MET A 2 32.98 21.69 16.05
C MET A 2 33.45 22.48 14.84
N SER A 3 34.78 22.60 14.73
CA SER A 3 35.45 23.24 13.62
C SER A 3 34.86 22.71 12.32
N SER A 4 34.57 23.60 11.38
CA SER A 4 34.12 23.32 10.02
C SER A 4 35.20 22.57 9.24
N CYS A 5 35.59 21.39 9.70
CA CYS A 5 36.11 20.35 8.83
C CYS A 5 34.97 20.06 7.87
N PHE A 6 34.97 20.79 6.75
CA PHE A 6 34.18 20.49 5.57
C PHE A 6 34.36 18.98 5.34
N LEU A 7 33.33 18.20 5.64
CA LEU A 7 33.29 16.83 5.20
C LEU A 7 33.21 16.95 3.68
N GLU A 8 34.36 16.80 3.04
CA GLU A 8 34.47 16.78 1.59
C GLU A 8 33.42 15.81 1.06
N LEU A 9 32.72 16.25 0.02
CA LEU A 9 31.69 15.43 -0.58
C LEU A 9 32.31 14.10 -1.02
N PRO A 10 31.77 12.95 -0.58
CA PRO A 10 32.30 11.67 -0.99
C PRO A 10 32.24 11.54 -2.52
N PRO A 11 33.21 10.82 -3.12
CA PRO A 11 33.17 10.56 -4.56
C PRO A 11 31.84 9.89 -4.94
N LEU A 12 31.45 10.06 -6.20
CA LEU A 12 30.26 9.41 -6.74
C LEU A 12 30.38 7.88 -6.55
N PRO A 13 29.37 7.21 -5.97
CA PRO A 13 29.39 5.76 -5.79
C PRO A 13 29.58 5.03 -7.11
N SER A 14 30.33 3.92 -7.06
CA SER A 14 30.67 3.15 -8.28
C SER A 14 29.45 2.52 -8.96
N CYS A 15 28.36 2.34 -8.21
CA CYS A 15 27.10 1.77 -8.69
C CYS A 15 26.22 2.77 -9.46
N LEU A 16 26.57 4.07 -9.48
CA LEU A 16 25.85 5.10 -10.24
C LEU A 16 26.49 5.29 -11.61
N GLY A 17 25.69 5.10 -12.66
CA GLY A 17 26.12 5.35 -14.04
C GLY A 17 25.95 6.81 -14.48
N PRO A 18 26.32 7.12 -15.73
CA PRO A 18 26.07 8.44 -16.31
C PRO A 18 24.56 8.74 -16.41
N ALA A 19 24.20 10.02 -16.32
CA ALA A 19 22.83 10.47 -16.55
C ALA A 19 22.49 10.39 -18.05
N VAL A 20 21.76 9.34 -18.45
CA VAL A 20 21.28 9.13 -19.82
C VAL A 20 19.82 9.56 -19.99
N TRP A 21 19.07 9.60 -18.88
CA TRP A 21 17.65 9.89 -18.83
C TRP A 21 17.41 11.15 -17.97
N THR A 22 16.16 11.56 -17.87
CA THR A 22 15.69 12.47 -16.81
C THR A 22 14.34 12.00 -16.28
N ASN A 23 13.99 12.41 -15.05
CA ASN A 23 12.66 12.23 -14.50
C ASN A 23 11.58 13.01 -15.28
N ARG A 24 11.94 13.89 -16.24
CA ARG A 24 10.97 14.51 -17.18
C ARG A 24 10.61 13.57 -18.33
N GLU A 25 11.56 12.77 -18.79
CA GLU A 25 11.43 11.97 -20.02
C GLU A 25 10.92 10.55 -19.75
N VAL A 26 11.26 10.01 -18.58
CA VAL A 26 10.87 8.65 -18.19
C VAL A 26 9.57 8.73 -17.37
N PRO A 27 8.56 7.90 -17.63
CA PRO A 27 7.34 7.92 -16.83
C PRO A 27 7.57 7.33 -15.43
N PRO A 28 6.81 7.74 -14.40
CA PRO A 28 7.07 7.37 -13.00
C PRO A 28 7.17 5.87 -12.70
N GLN A 29 6.37 5.04 -13.37
CA GLN A 29 6.41 3.59 -13.22
C GLN A 29 7.73 2.95 -13.67
N ASP A 30 8.56 3.67 -14.43
CA ASP A 30 9.86 3.22 -14.91
C ASP A 30 11.03 3.83 -14.12
N TRP A 31 10.76 4.47 -12.97
CA TRP A 31 11.76 4.97 -12.01
C TRP A 31 12.09 3.97 -10.88
N GLY A 32 11.89 2.66 -11.15
CA GLY A 32 12.20 1.61 -10.20
C GLY A 32 13.69 1.27 -10.13
N MET A 33 14.04 0.46 -9.15
CA MET A 33 15.36 -0.19 -9.01
C MET A 33 15.16 -1.56 -8.36
N THR A 34 16.07 -2.51 -8.53
CA THR A 34 15.94 -3.80 -7.84
C THR A 34 16.24 -3.65 -6.34
N ALA A 35 15.70 -4.54 -5.50
CA ALA A 35 16.06 -4.60 -4.08
C ALA A 35 17.58 -4.84 -3.89
N ALA A 36 18.23 -5.56 -4.81
CA ALA A 36 19.69 -5.69 -4.86
C ALA A 36 20.40 -4.34 -5.07
N GLN A 37 19.94 -3.54 -6.04
CA GLN A 37 20.46 -2.19 -6.30
C GLN A 37 20.21 -1.26 -5.11
N PHE A 38 19.03 -1.36 -4.46
CA PHE A 38 18.70 -0.59 -3.27
C PHE A 38 19.71 -0.84 -2.15
N ARG A 39 19.99 -2.11 -1.85
CA ARG A 39 21.01 -2.53 -0.88
C ARG A 39 22.42 -2.10 -1.29
N GLU A 40 22.79 -2.27 -2.55
CA GLU A 40 24.11 -1.88 -3.07
C GLU A 40 24.35 -0.38 -2.87
N PHE A 41 23.37 0.46 -3.19
CA PHE A 41 23.47 1.91 -2.96
C PHE A 41 23.61 2.27 -1.48
N LEU A 42 22.82 1.65 -0.60
CA LEU A 42 22.96 1.88 0.85
C LEU A 42 24.30 1.37 1.39
N SER A 43 24.83 0.27 0.88
CA SER A 43 26.17 -0.21 1.19
C SER A 43 27.24 0.84 0.85
N GLU A 44 27.20 1.43 -0.34
CA GLU A 44 28.12 2.51 -0.73
C GLU A 44 27.97 3.75 0.16
N CYS A 45 26.74 4.09 0.57
CA CYS A 45 26.48 5.19 1.51
C CYS A 45 27.15 4.95 2.87
N ARG A 46 27.09 3.73 3.42
CA ARG A 46 27.67 3.35 4.72
C ARG A 46 29.20 3.49 4.76
N GLU A 47 29.87 3.30 3.63
CA GLU A 47 31.32 3.44 3.54
C GLU A 47 31.79 4.91 3.68
N THR A 48 30.89 5.86 3.43
CA THR A 48 31.21 7.29 3.55
C THR A 48 31.51 7.72 4.98
N ARG A 49 32.36 8.74 5.14
CA ARG A 49 32.59 9.37 6.45
C ARG A 49 31.34 10.10 6.95
N LEU A 50 30.51 10.60 6.05
CA LEU A 50 29.26 11.29 6.37
C LEU A 50 28.28 10.34 7.08
N TRP A 51 28.06 9.13 6.56
CA TRP A 51 27.18 8.16 7.22
C TRP A 51 27.63 7.86 8.64
N ARG A 52 28.90 7.52 8.82
CA ARG A 52 29.48 7.23 10.15
C ARG A 52 29.30 8.39 11.12
N TRP A 53 29.58 9.61 10.66
CA TRP A 53 29.38 10.81 11.47
C TRP A 53 27.90 11.01 11.85
N MET A 54 26.96 10.81 10.92
CA MET A 54 25.52 10.93 11.21
C MET A 54 25.05 9.88 12.23
N LYS A 55 25.54 8.63 12.09
CA LYS A 55 25.25 7.54 13.03
C LYS A 55 25.85 7.81 14.41
N GLU A 56 27.09 8.32 14.49
CA GLU A 56 27.71 8.72 15.77
C GLU A 56 26.92 9.82 16.50
N MET A 57 26.32 10.75 15.74
CA MET A 57 25.59 11.89 16.32
C MET A 57 24.17 11.56 16.79
N ARG A 58 23.48 10.61 16.15
CA ARG A 58 22.05 10.35 16.39
C ARG A 58 21.68 8.89 16.63
N ASP A 59 22.64 7.97 16.59
CA ASP A 59 22.45 6.51 16.61
C ASP A 59 21.68 5.94 15.41
N VAL A 60 21.01 6.77 14.60
CA VAL A 60 20.26 6.40 13.40
C VAL A 60 20.64 7.31 12.23
N VAL A 61 20.51 6.79 11.01
CA VAL A 61 20.63 7.59 9.79
C VAL A 61 19.29 7.54 9.08
N THR A 62 18.65 8.70 8.94
CA THR A 62 17.31 8.78 8.33
C THR A 62 17.39 9.04 6.83
N LEU A 63 16.29 8.84 6.10
CA LEU A 63 16.26 9.22 4.69
C LEU A 63 16.41 10.74 4.50
N TYR A 64 15.93 11.57 5.44
CA TYR A 64 16.21 13.02 5.39
C TYR A 64 17.72 13.29 5.31
N ASP A 65 18.48 12.52 6.08
CA ASP A 65 19.93 12.66 6.14
C ASP A 65 20.59 12.20 4.85
N LEU A 66 20.19 11.04 4.32
CA LEU A 66 20.68 10.56 3.03
C LEU A 66 20.32 11.51 1.90
N VAL A 67 19.09 12.01 1.86
CA VAL A 67 18.64 12.91 0.81
C VAL A 67 19.46 14.18 0.81
N GLN A 68 19.62 14.81 1.97
CA GLN A 68 20.31 16.09 2.08
C GLN A 68 21.82 15.98 1.88
N HIS A 69 22.45 14.93 2.40
CA HIS A 69 23.91 14.86 2.46
C HIS A 69 24.54 13.98 1.37
N LEU A 70 23.78 13.10 0.72
CA LEU A 70 24.30 12.15 -0.27
C LEU A 70 23.52 12.20 -1.59
N VAL A 71 22.20 11.96 -1.57
CA VAL A 71 21.39 11.87 -2.80
C VAL A 71 21.39 13.18 -3.57
N LYS A 72 21.01 14.30 -2.96
CA LYS A 72 20.99 15.60 -3.64
C LYS A 72 22.37 15.97 -4.20
N PRO A 73 23.47 15.92 -3.42
CA PRO A 73 24.79 16.21 -3.98
C PRO A 73 25.22 15.31 -5.15
N TRP A 74 24.93 14.00 -5.09
CA TRP A 74 25.32 13.07 -6.15
C TRP A 74 24.44 13.14 -7.40
N THR A 75 23.21 13.62 -7.27
CA THR A 75 22.26 13.72 -8.38
C THR A 75 22.15 15.14 -8.95
N ARG A 76 22.68 16.17 -8.29
CA ARG A 76 22.60 17.57 -8.74
C ARG A 76 23.01 17.74 -10.21
N GLY A 77 22.20 18.48 -10.96
CA GLY A 77 22.41 18.77 -12.39
C GLY A 77 22.16 17.59 -13.33
N THR A 78 21.82 16.39 -12.82
CA THR A 78 21.54 15.23 -13.69
C THR A 78 20.08 15.16 -14.14
N GLY A 79 19.16 15.77 -13.39
CA GLY A 79 17.72 15.57 -13.58
C GLY A 79 17.25 14.12 -13.34
N CYS A 80 18.08 13.26 -12.75
CA CYS A 80 17.82 11.84 -12.49
C CYS A 80 17.81 11.53 -10.99
N GLY A 81 16.78 10.82 -10.53
CA GLY A 81 16.84 10.09 -9.27
C GLY A 81 17.91 8.99 -9.30
N ILE A 82 18.30 8.50 -8.12
CA ILE A 82 19.28 7.40 -7.93
C ILE A 82 18.89 6.17 -8.77
N ALA A 83 17.60 5.83 -8.79
CA ALA A 83 17.09 4.67 -9.52
C ALA A 83 17.39 4.74 -11.03
N LEU A 84 17.28 5.92 -11.65
CA LEU A 84 17.60 6.11 -13.07
C LEU A 84 19.11 6.09 -13.34
N LEU A 85 19.94 6.62 -12.42
CA LEU A 85 21.40 6.56 -12.55
C LEU A 85 21.93 5.12 -12.46
N MET A 86 21.37 4.29 -11.57
CA MET A 86 21.70 2.87 -11.49
C MET A 86 21.20 2.09 -12.71
N ASN A 87 20.15 2.58 -13.37
CA ASN A 87 19.52 1.97 -14.55
C ASN A 87 19.75 2.77 -15.84
N HIS A 88 20.92 3.42 -15.97
CA HIS A 88 21.24 4.32 -17.08
C HIS A 88 21.16 3.67 -18.48
N LYS A 89 21.34 2.35 -18.60
CA LYS A 89 21.18 1.66 -19.89
C LYS A 89 19.72 1.47 -20.30
N LYS A 90 18.83 1.28 -19.32
CA LYS A 90 17.42 1.00 -19.53
C LYS A 90 16.66 1.26 -18.22
N PRO A 91 15.68 2.19 -18.20
CA PRO A 91 14.85 2.43 -17.03
C PRO A 91 14.19 1.14 -16.52
N CYS A 92 14.07 1.03 -15.20
CA CYS A 92 13.59 -0.19 -14.55
C CYS A 92 12.14 -0.02 -14.11
N ARG A 93 11.25 -0.83 -14.68
CA ARG A 93 9.82 -0.82 -14.36
C ARG A 93 9.55 -1.37 -12.97
N ALA A 94 8.89 -0.60 -12.12
CA ALA A 94 8.52 -1.00 -10.78
C ALA A 94 7.49 -2.14 -10.79
N LYS A 95 7.70 -3.15 -9.93
CA LYS A 95 6.73 -4.23 -9.70
C LYS A 95 6.09 -4.15 -8.31
N LEU A 96 6.80 -3.55 -7.36
CA LEU A 96 6.39 -3.36 -5.97
C LEU A 96 6.58 -1.88 -5.59
N MET A 97 5.57 -1.25 -5.02
CA MET A 97 5.71 0.09 -4.43
C MET A 97 6.07 -0.03 -2.95
N ILE A 98 7.01 0.79 -2.49
CA ILE A 98 7.37 0.90 -1.07
C ILE A 98 6.74 2.18 -0.49
N SER A 99 5.80 2.01 0.44
CA SER A 99 5.25 3.10 1.27
C SER A 99 6.00 3.14 2.59
N HIS A 100 6.61 4.28 2.91
CA HIS A 100 7.58 4.40 4.02
C HIS A 100 7.76 5.85 4.48
N THR A 101 8.41 6.05 5.63
CA THR A 101 8.59 7.38 6.24
C THR A 101 10.04 7.84 6.19
N TRP A 102 10.32 9.08 5.79
CA TRP A 102 11.71 9.54 5.69
C TRP A 102 12.44 9.68 7.02
N ALA A 103 11.72 9.66 8.14
CA ALA A 103 12.28 9.74 9.49
C ALA A 103 12.75 8.39 10.04
N GLU A 104 12.55 7.29 9.31
CA GLU A 104 12.98 5.96 9.74
C GLU A 104 14.49 5.76 9.66
N ASP A 105 15.03 4.87 10.49
CA ASP A 105 16.41 4.39 10.39
C ASP A 105 16.56 3.56 9.12
N MET A 106 17.48 3.98 8.26
CA MET A 106 17.68 3.39 6.94
C MET A 106 18.27 1.98 7.00
N ASP A 107 18.93 1.61 8.11
CA ASP A 107 19.33 0.22 8.36
C ASP A 107 18.12 -0.69 8.57
N GLU A 108 17.17 -0.27 9.41
CA GLU A 108 15.90 -0.99 9.66
C GLU A 108 15.01 -1.04 8.41
N CYS A 109 14.97 0.06 7.65
CA CYS A 109 14.20 0.13 6.40
C CYS A 109 14.74 -0.84 5.35
N GLU A 110 16.07 -0.94 5.21
CA GLU A 110 16.67 -1.89 4.28
C GLU A 110 16.38 -3.33 4.67
N GLU A 111 16.61 -3.68 5.94
CA GLU A 111 16.31 -5.00 6.49
C GLU A 111 14.86 -5.40 6.17
N ALA A 112 13.89 -4.55 6.51
CA ALA A 112 12.48 -4.81 6.29
C ALA A 112 12.12 -5.02 4.80
N ILE A 113 12.68 -4.20 3.91
CA ILE A 113 12.43 -4.32 2.45
C ILE A 113 13.06 -5.59 1.89
N VAL A 114 14.31 -5.88 2.27
CA VAL A 114 15.07 -7.04 1.79
C VAL A 114 14.39 -8.33 2.23
N ASP A 115 14.04 -8.44 3.52
CA ASP A 115 13.38 -9.62 4.07
C ASP A 115 12.02 -9.84 3.41
N TYR A 116 11.22 -8.77 3.26
CA TYR A 116 9.96 -8.86 2.53
C TYR A 116 10.16 -9.34 1.08
N CYS A 117 11.15 -8.82 0.37
CA CYS A 117 11.41 -9.23 -1.01
C CYS A 117 11.85 -10.71 -1.09
N LEU A 118 12.68 -11.17 -0.16
CA LEU A 118 13.12 -12.57 -0.07
C LEU A 118 11.97 -13.53 0.23
N GLU A 119 11.05 -13.12 1.10
CA GLU A 119 9.97 -13.98 1.57
C GLU A 119 8.72 -13.99 0.70
N GLU A 120 8.35 -12.84 0.14
CA GLU A 120 7.02 -12.62 -0.45
C GLU A 120 7.04 -12.37 -1.96
N THR A 121 8.23 -12.30 -2.58
CA THR A 121 8.40 -11.92 -3.99
C THR A 121 9.43 -12.81 -4.72
N SER A 122 10.02 -12.32 -5.81
CA SER A 122 11.08 -13.00 -6.56
C SER A 122 12.49 -12.75 -5.99
N GLY A 123 12.61 -12.46 -4.69
CA GLY A 123 13.87 -12.18 -4.02
C GLY A 123 14.46 -10.80 -4.36
N LEU A 124 15.78 -10.69 -4.27
CA LEU A 124 16.51 -9.42 -4.45
C LEU A 124 16.41 -8.81 -5.86
N PHE A 125 15.93 -9.56 -6.85
CA PHE A 125 15.70 -9.07 -8.20
C PHE A 125 14.33 -8.40 -8.38
N THR A 126 13.51 -8.35 -7.33
CA THR A 126 12.26 -7.61 -7.35
C THR A 126 12.53 -6.13 -7.57
N SER A 127 11.91 -5.57 -8.61
CA SER A 127 11.95 -4.15 -8.90
C SER A 127 11.01 -3.40 -7.97
N VAL A 128 11.59 -2.55 -7.13
CA VAL A 128 10.92 -1.73 -6.14
C VAL A 128 10.91 -0.26 -6.57
N TRP A 129 9.85 0.45 -6.22
CA TRP A 129 9.80 1.91 -6.31
C TRP A 129 9.88 2.49 -4.89
N PHE A 130 10.94 3.27 -4.63
CA PHE A 130 11.22 3.86 -3.33
C PHE A 130 11.35 5.38 -3.49
N CYS A 131 10.45 6.16 -2.90
CA CYS A 131 10.21 7.55 -3.34
C CYS A 131 11.47 8.44 -3.29
N GLY A 132 12.30 8.31 -2.25
CA GLY A 132 13.52 9.11 -2.09
C GLY A 132 14.62 8.81 -3.11
N PHE A 133 14.58 7.63 -3.74
CA PHE A 133 15.57 7.20 -4.74
C PHE A 133 15.01 7.25 -6.17
N ALA A 134 13.69 7.13 -6.32
CA ALA A 134 13.00 7.20 -7.62
C ALA A 134 12.85 8.65 -8.11
N GLN A 135 12.45 9.56 -7.22
CA GLN A 135 12.25 10.97 -7.56
C GLN A 135 13.58 11.73 -7.57
N TYR A 136 13.67 12.73 -8.44
CA TYR A 136 14.80 13.63 -8.47
C TYR A 136 14.72 14.65 -7.34
N GLN A 137 15.59 14.53 -6.33
CA GLN A 137 15.49 15.31 -5.10
C GLN A 137 16.13 16.70 -5.17
N ALA A 138 17.02 16.96 -6.13
CA ALA A 138 17.78 18.21 -6.21
C ALA A 138 17.10 19.33 -7.02
N GLY A 139 15.96 19.05 -7.67
CA GLY A 139 15.35 19.97 -8.63
C GLY A 139 14.84 21.30 -8.07
N ASP A 140 14.66 21.41 -6.75
CA ASP A 140 14.27 22.67 -6.08
C ASP A 140 15.48 23.44 -5.51
N GLU A 141 16.70 22.91 -5.65
CA GLU A 141 17.91 23.59 -5.20
C GLU A 141 18.25 24.76 -6.16
N PRO A 142 18.82 25.87 -5.64
CA PRO A 142 19.30 26.95 -6.49
C PRO A 142 20.28 26.44 -7.55
N ASP A 143 20.13 26.95 -8.78
CA ASP A 143 20.97 26.65 -9.94
C ASP A 143 20.86 25.20 -10.48
N ASP A 144 19.93 24.38 -9.99
CA ASP A 144 19.64 23.08 -10.59
C ASP A 144 18.78 23.21 -11.86
N VAL A 145 18.99 22.32 -12.83
CA VAL A 145 18.35 22.33 -14.15
C VAL A 145 17.35 21.19 -14.35
N GLY A 146 17.30 20.23 -13.42
CA GLY A 146 16.40 19.10 -13.46
C GLY A 146 14.96 19.48 -13.11
N PRO A 147 14.03 18.52 -13.10
CA PRO A 147 12.64 18.81 -12.77
C PRO A 147 12.46 19.13 -11.30
N SER A 148 11.73 20.20 -11.01
CA SER A 148 11.33 20.53 -9.64
C SER A 148 10.50 19.40 -9.02
N ILE A 149 10.39 19.37 -7.68
CA ILE A 149 9.50 18.39 -7.03
C ILE A 149 8.05 18.61 -7.48
N SER A 150 7.63 19.87 -7.62
CA SER A 150 6.30 20.21 -8.12
C SER A 150 6.05 19.68 -9.53
N GLU A 151 6.99 19.88 -10.46
CA GLU A 151 6.89 19.35 -11.83
C GLU A 151 6.78 17.82 -11.85
N GLN A 152 7.52 17.13 -10.97
CA GLN A 152 7.41 15.67 -10.85
C GLN A 152 6.07 15.24 -10.28
N LEU A 153 5.52 15.97 -9.30
CA LEU A 153 4.22 15.66 -8.69
C LEU A 153 3.05 15.84 -9.67
N GLU A 154 3.17 16.75 -10.65
CA GLU A 154 2.19 16.90 -11.73
C GLU A 154 2.05 15.63 -12.59
N LEU A 155 3.06 14.75 -12.59
CA LEU A 155 3.01 13.44 -13.25
C LEU A 155 2.24 12.38 -12.44
N ASP A 156 1.69 12.73 -11.27
CA ASP A 156 1.07 11.81 -10.30
C ASP A 156 1.94 10.56 -10.06
N PRO A 157 3.20 10.71 -9.62
CA PRO A 157 4.14 9.60 -9.59
C PRO A 157 3.68 8.51 -8.62
N PHE A 158 3.12 8.89 -7.47
CA PHE A 158 2.57 7.97 -6.48
C PHE A 158 1.36 7.21 -7.04
N GLY A 159 0.32 7.91 -7.51
CA GLY A 159 -0.88 7.26 -8.03
C GLY A 159 -0.59 6.41 -9.27
N SER A 160 0.28 6.88 -10.17
CA SER A 160 0.69 6.14 -11.38
C SER A 160 1.38 4.83 -11.01
N VAL A 161 2.33 4.87 -10.08
CA VAL A 161 3.06 3.67 -9.63
C VAL A 161 2.11 2.70 -8.91
N ILE A 162 1.24 3.17 -8.01
CA ILE A 162 0.25 2.29 -7.33
C ILE A 162 -0.62 1.56 -8.36
N ARG A 163 -1.18 2.30 -9.34
CA ARG A 163 -2.00 1.71 -10.41
C ARG A 163 -1.20 0.68 -11.21
N HIS A 164 0.07 0.95 -11.45
CA HIS A 164 0.93 0.07 -12.22
C HIS A 164 1.35 -1.20 -11.46
N THR A 165 1.68 -1.09 -10.17
CA THR A 165 2.14 -2.23 -9.37
C THR A 165 1.00 -3.10 -8.88
N THR A 166 -0.24 -2.59 -8.83
CA THR A 166 -1.46 -3.32 -8.44
C THR A 166 -1.63 -4.68 -9.13
N PRO A 167 -1.59 -4.80 -10.47
CA PRO A 167 -1.66 -6.10 -11.14
C PRO A 167 -0.38 -6.95 -11.02
N ALA A 168 0.70 -6.40 -10.46
CA ALA A 168 1.98 -7.09 -10.26
C ALA A 168 2.12 -7.60 -8.82
N LEU A 169 2.88 -6.90 -7.96
CA LEU A 169 3.10 -7.28 -6.56
C LEU A 169 2.36 -6.38 -5.56
N GLY A 170 1.77 -5.28 -6.03
CA GLY A 170 1.05 -4.31 -5.22
C GLY A 170 1.98 -3.32 -4.51
N MET A 171 1.72 -3.11 -3.23
CA MET A 171 2.43 -2.18 -2.37
C MET A 171 2.82 -2.87 -1.07
N VAL A 172 3.94 -2.47 -0.46
CA VAL A 172 4.30 -2.86 0.90
C VAL A 172 4.49 -1.62 1.75
N VAL A 173 4.01 -1.68 3.00
CA VAL A 173 4.17 -0.62 3.99
C VAL A 173 5.28 -1.01 4.96
N VAL A 174 6.34 -0.20 5.02
CA VAL A 174 7.53 -0.45 5.85
C VAL A 174 7.35 0.15 7.25
N HIS A 175 7.73 -0.62 8.26
CA HIS A 175 7.64 -0.23 9.67
C HIS A 175 8.99 -0.40 10.35
N THR A 176 9.45 0.65 11.00
CA THR A 176 10.70 0.68 11.74
C THR A 176 10.44 1.17 13.16
N SER A 177 11.39 0.91 14.05
CA SER A 177 11.27 1.29 15.46
C SER A 177 11.39 2.80 15.69
N SER A 178 12.02 3.50 14.76
CA SER A 178 12.43 4.90 14.85
C SER A 178 11.36 5.90 14.41
N ALA A 179 10.42 5.51 13.54
CA ALA A 179 9.36 6.41 13.08
C ALA A 179 8.06 5.68 12.72
N GLY A 180 6.91 6.30 13.04
CA GLY A 180 5.59 5.77 12.69
C GLY A 180 5.20 6.13 11.26
N VAL A 181 5.05 5.15 10.38
CA VAL A 181 4.64 5.38 8.98
C VAL A 181 3.27 6.07 8.86
N TYR A 182 2.33 5.80 9.77
CA TYR A 182 1.00 6.44 9.78
C TYR A 182 0.95 7.82 10.39
N GLU A 183 2.07 8.33 10.90
CA GLU A 183 2.16 9.72 11.34
C GLU A 183 2.35 10.66 10.15
N ARG A 184 2.69 10.13 8.96
CA ARG A 184 2.86 10.89 7.73
C ARG A 184 1.66 10.75 6.80
N LEU A 185 1.03 11.88 6.51
CA LEU A 185 -0.22 11.92 5.75
C LEU A 185 -0.07 11.44 4.31
N TRP A 186 1.11 11.61 3.69
CA TRP A 186 1.41 11.04 2.37
C TRP A 186 1.39 9.51 2.37
N CYS A 187 1.97 8.85 3.38
CA CYS A 187 1.93 7.39 3.49
C CYS A 187 0.48 6.88 3.67
N VAL A 188 -0.33 7.62 4.42
CA VAL A 188 -1.75 7.33 4.60
C VAL A 188 -2.51 7.43 3.27
N TYR A 189 -2.23 8.47 2.47
CA TYR A 189 -2.79 8.62 1.13
C TYR A 189 -2.45 7.44 0.22
N GLU A 190 -1.18 7.03 0.19
CA GLU A 190 -0.71 5.90 -0.63
C GLU A 190 -1.49 4.61 -0.29
N ILE A 191 -1.71 4.35 1.00
CA ILE A 191 -2.51 3.19 1.44
C ILE A 191 -3.98 3.35 1.06
N ALA A 192 -4.56 4.54 1.20
CA ALA A 192 -5.94 4.79 0.81
C ALA A 192 -6.14 4.53 -0.70
N GLU A 193 -5.22 5.04 -1.53
CA GLU A 193 -5.25 4.89 -2.97
C GLU A 193 -5.01 3.43 -3.40
N ALA A 194 -4.02 2.76 -2.82
CA ALA A 194 -3.78 1.33 -3.06
C ALA A 194 -5.02 0.49 -2.70
N THR A 195 -5.68 0.83 -1.59
CA THR A 195 -6.85 0.09 -1.16
C THR A 195 -8.10 0.39 -1.99
N ARG A 196 -8.23 1.60 -2.53
CA ARG A 196 -9.26 1.95 -3.51
C ARG A 196 -9.11 1.14 -4.80
N LEU A 197 -7.88 0.88 -5.19
CA LEU A 197 -7.52 0.11 -6.38
C LEU A 197 -7.53 -1.41 -6.14
N GLU A 198 -7.93 -1.87 -4.95
CA GLU A 198 -7.90 -3.28 -4.55
C GLU A 198 -6.51 -3.91 -4.69
N SER A 199 -5.47 -3.08 -4.53
CA SER A 199 -4.08 -3.51 -4.59
C SER A 199 -3.75 -4.41 -3.40
N LYS A 200 -2.86 -5.40 -3.63
CA LYS A 200 -2.27 -6.17 -2.53
C LYS A 200 -1.42 -5.21 -1.70
N VAL A 201 -1.79 -5.02 -0.44
CA VAL A 201 -1.00 -4.24 0.53
C VAL A 201 -0.34 -5.19 1.52
N GLY A 202 0.98 -5.31 1.42
CA GLY A 202 1.83 -6.06 2.34
C GLY A 202 2.30 -5.21 3.52
N PHE A 203 2.88 -5.90 4.49
CA PHE A 203 3.44 -5.32 5.71
C PHE A 203 4.87 -5.82 5.86
N ALA A 204 5.83 -4.89 5.84
CA ALA A 204 7.24 -5.15 6.10
C ALA A 204 7.65 -4.45 7.40
N PHE A 205 8.52 -5.07 8.18
CA PHE A 205 9.00 -4.53 9.44
C PHE A 205 10.41 -5.01 9.75
N SER A 206 11.16 -4.20 10.49
CA SER A 206 12.46 -4.60 11.05
C SER A 206 12.30 -5.48 12.29
N GLU A 207 13.34 -6.24 12.63
CA GLU A 207 13.38 -7.00 13.89
C GLU A 207 13.25 -6.05 15.09
N ARG A 208 13.93 -4.90 15.05
CA ARG A 208 13.89 -3.90 16.14
C ARG A 208 12.49 -3.32 16.33
N TYR A 209 11.70 -3.13 15.26
CA TYR A 209 10.31 -2.70 15.37
C TYR A 209 9.47 -3.68 16.20
N LEU A 210 9.62 -4.99 15.96
CA LEU A 210 8.94 -6.02 16.75
C LEU A 210 9.43 -6.06 18.19
N ASN A 211 10.74 -5.92 18.40
CA ASN A 211 11.36 -6.07 19.72
C ASN A 211 11.09 -4.89 20.66
N GLN A 212 10.92 -3.67 20.12
CA GLN A 212 10.81 -2.45 20.92
C GLN A 212 9.38 -2.18 21.43
N ARG A 213 8.36 -2.83 20.86
CA ARG A 213 6.96 -2.57 21.20
C ARG A 213 6.53 -3.43 22.41
N GLN A 214 6.53 -2.83 23.59
CA GLN A 214 5.94 -3.40 24.83
C GLN A 214 4.39 -3.36 24.85
N THR A 215 3.74 -3.03 23.74
CA THR A 215 2.29 -2.89 23.66
C THR A 215 1.63 -4.22 23.33
N SER A 216 0.35 -4.38 23.69
CA SER A 216 -0.45 -5.52 23.23
C SER A 216 -0.46 -5.60 21.69
N LEU A 217 -0.71 -6.81 21.16
CA LEU A 217 -0.74 -7.02 19.71
C LEU A 217 -1.82 -6.17 19.05
N VAL A 218 -2.98 -6.04 19.70
CA VAL A 218 -4.09 -5.22 19.21
C VAL A 218 -3.66 -3.75 19.01
N GLU A 219 -2.88 -3.20 19.93
CA GLU A 219 -2.36 -1.83 19.79
C GLU A 219 -1.29 -1.71 18.72
N LEU A 220 -0.47 -2.75 18.51
CA LEU A 220 0.47 -2.79 17.38
C LEU A 220 -0.27 -2.74 16.04
N LEU A 221 -1.40 -3.43 15.93
CA LEU A 221 -2.19 -3.53 14.70
C LEU A 221 -2.98 -2.25 14.40
N LYS A 222 -3.42 -1.51 15.42
CA LYS A 222 -4.16 -0.26 15.25
C LYS A 222 -3.36 0.82 14.54
N ALA A 223 -4.08 1.61 13.75
CA ALA A 223 -3.61 2.84 13.15
C ALA A 223 -4.53 3.99 13.60
N ARG A 224 -3.99 5.21 13.60
CA ARG A 224 -4.76 6.45 13.79
C ARG A 224 -4.43 7.44 12.68
N THR A 225 -4.91 7.13 11.49
CA THR A 225 -4.53 7.87 10.28
C THR A 225 -5.07 9.30 10.25
N ASP A 226 -6.10 9.62 11.02
CA ASP A 226 -6.65 10.97 11.15
C ASP A 226 -5.67 11.97 11.78
N SER A 227 -4.78 11.47 12.64
CA SER A 227 -3.73 12.24 13.31
C SER A 227 -2.46 12.46 12.48
N ALA A 228 -2.40 11.90 11.26
CA ALA A 228 -1.25 12.05 10.37
C ALA A 228 -1.05 13.50 9.91
N VAL A 229 0.20 13.92 9.73
CA VAL A 229 0.57 15.28 9.35
C VAL A 229 1.36 15.34 8.05
N CYS A 230 1.31 16.49 7.39
CA CYS A 230 2.19 16.87 6.29
C CYS A 230 2.76 18.25 6.58
N SER A 231 3.99 18.52 6.14
CA SER A 231 4.63 19.84 6.30
C SER A 231 4.02 20.91 5.40
N ASN A 232 3.46 20.52 4.25
CA ASN A 232 2.80 21.41 3.31
C ASN A 232 1.28 21.47 3.60
N PRO A 233 0.73 22.65 3.93
CA PRO A 233 -0.71 22.80 4.17
C PRO A 233 -1.57 22.47 2.94
N ALA A 234 -1.12 22.81 1.72
CA ALA A 234 -1.88 22.54 0.50
C ALA A 234 -2.05 21.03 0.28
N ASP A 235 -0.98 20.26 0.49
CA ASP A 235 -1.02 18.79 0.46
C ASP A 235 -1.92 18.23 1.55
N THR A 236 -1.89 18.85 2.74
CA THR A 236 -2.72 18.42 3.88
C THR A 236 -4.20 18.45 3.52
N ASP A 237 -4.69 19.57 3.01
CA ASP A 237 -6.10 19.73 2.67
C ASP A 237 -6.50 18.82 1.51
N MET A 238 -5.68 18.77 0.46
CA MET A 238 -5.89 17.91 -0.71
C MET A 238 -6.00 16.43 -0.30
N ILE A 239 -5.00 15.92 0.42
CA ILE A 239 -4.93 14.51 0.83
C ILE A 239 -6.08 14.17 1.77
N ARG A 240 -6.36 15.02 2.77
CA ARG A 240 -7.47 14.78 3.71
C ARG A 240 -8.80 14.73 2.96
N SER A 241 -9.04 15.62 2.01
CA SER A 241 -10.24 15.57 1.15
C SER A 241 -10.32 14.25 0.38
N ARG A 242 -9.22 13.84 -0.27
CA ARG A 242 -9.18 12.56 -1.00
C ARG A 242 -9.49 11.38 -0.09
N ILE A 243 -8.91 11.29 1.10
CA ILE A 243 -9.18 10.20 2.04
C ILE A 243 -10.66 10.19 2.47
N GLN A 244 -11.27 11.36 2.67
CA GLN A 244 -12.70 11.44 2.96
C GLN A 244 -13.56 10.90 1.81
N ASP A 245 -13.22 11.24 0.56
CA ASP A 245 -13.90 10.71 -0.63
C ASP A 245 -13.77 9.17 -0.75
N LEU A 246 -12.72 8.59 -0.17
CA LEU A 246 -12.47 7.14 -0.13
C LEU A 246 -13.11 6.42 1.08
N GLY A 247 -14.01 7.10 1.80
CA GLY A 247 -14.74 6.55 2.95
C GLY A 247 -14.21 7.01 4.31
N GLY A 248 -13.21 7.90 4.33
CA GLY A 248 -12.67 8.54 5.53
C GLY A 248 -11.68 7.69 6.32
N PHE A 249 -10.98 8.35 7.25
CA PHE A 249 -9.89 7.78 8.05
C PHE A 249 -10.29 6.52 8.83
N ARG A 250 -11.49 6.48 9.40
CA ARG A 250 -11.95 5.30 10.14
C ARG A 250 -12.09 4.07 9.23
N ALA A 251 -12.59 4.23 8.00
CA ALA A 251 -12.66 3.11 7.07
C ALA A 251 -11.26 2.65 6.66
N LEU A 252 -10.32 3.58 6.52
CA LEU A 252 -8.93 3.28 6.21
C LEU A 252 -8.20 2.55 7.37
N ASP A 253 -8.34 3.03 8.60
CA ASP A 253 -7.77 2.40 9.81
C ASP A 253 -8.22 0.95 9.94
N TRP A 254 -9.47 0.65 9.59
CA TRP A 254 -10.00 -0.71 9.58
C TRP A 254 -9.27 -1.60 8.58
N LYS A 255 -9.08 -1.10 7.35
CA LYS A 255 -8.39 -1.84 6.29
C LYS A 255 -6.92 -2.06 6.67
N ILE A 256 -6.29 -1.06 7.27
CA ILE A 256 -4.94 -1.17 7.82
C ILE A 256 -4.84 -2.26 8.89
N PHE A 257 -5.74 -2.23 9.88
CA PHE A 257 -5.80 -3.26 10.91
C PHE A 257 -5.93 -4.66 10.29
N SER A 258 -6.84 -4.81 9.30
CA SER A 258 -7.09 -6.08 8.62
C SER A 258 -5.85 -6.62 7.91
N PHE A 259 -5.19 -5.84 7.05
CA PHE A 259 -4.03 -6.35 6.30
C PHE A 259 -2.84 -6.60 7.22
N ARG A 260 -2.62 -5.77 8.26
CA ARG A 260 -1.56 -6.00 9.25
C ARG A 260 -1.76 -7.32 9.99
N LEU A 261 -3.00 -7.62 10.42
CA LEU A 261 -3.32 -8.86 11.09
C LEU A 261 -3.08 -10.08 10.16
N GLN A 262 -3.46 -9.97 8.89
CA GLN A 262 -3.23 -11.02 7.90
C GLN A 262 -1.73 -11.24 7.63
N SER A 263 -0.95 -10.17 7.45
CA SER A 263 0.50 -10.29 7.24
C SER A 263 1.21 -10.86 8.47
N LEU A 264 0.82 -10.42 9.67
CA LEU A 264 1.41 -10.97 10.89
C LEU A 264 1.13 -12.48 11.01
N ARG A 265 -0.07 -12.93 10.68
CA ARG A 265 -0.37 -14.38 10.63
C ARG A 265 0.53 -15.12 9.66
N ALA A 266 0.73 -14.57 8.47
CA ALA A 266 1.59 -15.20 7.47
C ALA A 266 3.02 -15.35 8.00
N VAL A 267 3.55 -14.33 8.69
CA VAL A 267 4.87 -14.41 9.33
C VAL A 267 4.87 -15.45 10.46
N LEU A 268 3.90 -15.41 11.37
CA LEU A 268 3.82 -16.35 12.49
C LEU A 268 3.60 -17.80 12.04
N ALA A 269 2.95 -18.01 10.90
CA ALA A 269 2.78 -19.32 10.30
C ALA A 269 4.09 -19.94 9.80
N LYS A 270 5.08 -19.10 9.45
CA LYS A 270 6.42 -19.54 9.04
C LYS A 270 7.38 -19.75 10.22
N LYS A 271 7.07 -19.18 11.39
CA LYS A 271 7.90 -19.31 12.60
C LYS A 271 7.55 -20.60 13.37
N ASP A 272 8.38 -20.94 14.34
CA ASP A 272 8.22 -22.12 15.21
C ASP A 272 6.77 -22.20 15.76
N PRO A 273 6.09 -23.36 15.69
CA PRO A 273 4.73 -23.56 16.20
C PRO A 273 4.47 -23.02 17.61
N ASN A 274 5.48 -22.99 18.47
CA ASN A 274 5.39 -22.43 19.82
C ASN A 274 4.97 -20.94 19.82
N TRP A 275 5.30 -20.19 18.76
CA TRP A 275 4.86 -18.80 18.61
C TRP A 275 3.35 -18.68 18.38
N GLN A 276 2.75 -19.63 17.68
CA GLN A 276 1.31 -19.62 17.44
C GLN A 276 0.56 -19.82 18.75
N ASP A 277 0.97 -20.78 19.57
CA ASP A 277 0.35 -21.03 20.87
C ASP A 277 0.52 -19.85 21.82
N MET A 278 1.70 -19.23 21.83
CA MET A 278 1.97 -18.05 22.66
C MET A 278 1.11 -16.84 22.26
N LEU A 279 0.78 -16.70 20.97
CA LEU A 279 0.06 -15.55 20.43
C LEU A 279 -1.41 -15.82 20.11
N ALA A 280 -1.90 -17.05 20.29
CA ALA A 280 -3.26 -17.43 19.95
C ALA A 280 -4.31 -16.53 20.63
N GLU A 281 -4.16 -16.27 21.94
CA GLU A 281 -5.09 -15.41 22.68
C GLU A 281 -5.05 -13.94 22.22
N GLU A 282 -3.88 -13.42 21.82
CA GLU A 282 -3.73 -12.06 21.30
C GLU A 282 -4.29 -11.95 19.88
N LEU A 283 -4.07 -12.97 19.03
CA LEU A 283 -4.63 -13.05 17.69
C LEU A 283 -6.15 -13.16 17.74
N GLN A 284 -6.71 -13.96 18.64
CA GLN A 284 -8.14 -14.06 18.84
C GLN A 284 -8.74 -12.72 19.26
N ARG A 285 -8.11 -12.00 20.22
CA ARG A 285 -8.54 -10.65 20.60
C ARG A 285 -8.50 -9.67 19.43
N ALA A 286 -7.49 -9.76 18.57
CA ALA A 286 -7.41 -8.95 17.36
C ALA A 286 -8.54 -9.28 16.36
N GLU A 287 -8.94 -10.55 16.23
CA GLU A 287 -10.10 -10.93 15.41
C GLU A 287 -11.41 -10.41 15.95
N GLU A 288 -11.62 -10.51 17.26
CA GLU A 288 -12.81 -9.98 17.92
C GLU A 288 -12.91 -8.47 17.68
N GLU A 289 -11.79 -7.74 17.80
CA GLU A 289 -11.73 -6.31 17.48
C GLU A 289 -12.05 -6.04 15.99
N LEU A 290 -11.47 -6.81 15.06
CA LEU A 290 -11.77 -6.67 13.63
C LEU A 290 -13.25 -6.92 13.33
N ASN A 291 -13.84 -7.93 13.96
CA ASN A 291 -15.26 -8.27 13.84
C ASN A 291 -16.14 -7.15 14.41
N ASN A 292 -15.78 -6.59 15.56
CA ASN A 292 -16.49 -5.46 16.17
C ASN A 292 -16.52 -4.25 15.22
N TRP A 293 -15.41 -3.95 14.54
CA TRP A 293 -15.35 -2.88 13.56
C TRP A 293 -16.24 -3.12 12.35
N SER A 294 -16.32 -4.36 11.85
CA SER A 294 -17.17 -4.72 10.70
C SER A 294 -18.66 -4.44 10.98
N LEU A 295 -19.10 -4.64 12.22
CA LEU A 295 -20.48 -4.36 12.66
C LEU A 295 -20.78 -2.86 12.63
N PHE A 296 -19.83 -2.03 13.08
CA PHE A 296 -19.97 -0.57 13.02
C PHE A 296 -20.01 -0.04 11.58
N GLY A 297 -19.25 -0.64 10.66
CA GLY A 297 -19.26 -0.27 9.24
C GLY A 297 -20.63 -0.48 8.59
N ARG A 298 -21.28 -1.62 8.87
CA ARG A 298 -22.65 -1.89 8.37
C ARG A 298 -23.68 -0.92 8.93
N ALA A 299 -23.61 -0.61 10.23
CA ALA A 299 -24.58 0.27 10.88
C ALA A 299 -24.58 1.71 10.35
N LYS A 300 -23.47 2.20 9.77
CA LYS A 300 -23.39 3.55 9.15
C LYS A 300 -23.62 3.57 7.64
N SER A 301 -23.35 2.44 6.96
CA SER A 301 -23.58 2.29 5.51
C SER A 301 -25.06 2.20 5.15
N GLU A 302 -25.89 1.72 6.09
CA GLU A 302 -27.34 1.96 6.05
C GLU A 302 -27.60 3.46 6.25
N LYS A 303 -27.43 4.24 5.17
CA LYS A 303 -28.14 5.52 5.06
C LYS A 303 -29.58 5.18 5.44
N PRO A 304 -30.17 5.83 6.47
CA PRO A 304 -31.56 5.57 6.80
C PRO A 304 -32.32 5.66 5.48
N LEU A 305 -32.96 4.56 5.08
CA LEU A 305 -33.74 4.51 3.85
C LEU A 305 -34.52 5.81 3.83
N ASP A 306 -34.35 6.61 2.77
CA ASP A 306 -35.09 7.86 2.63
C ASP A 306 -36.52 7.58 3.05
N SER A 307 -37.07 8.40 3.95
CA SER A 307 -38.44 8.27 4.45
C SER A 307 -39.43 7.93 3.32
N HIS A 308 -39.16 8.42 2.10
CA HIS A 308 -39.89 8.08 0.89
C HIS A 308 -39.69 6.65 0.39
N ALA A 309 -38.47 6.13 0.31
CA ALA A 309 -38.19 4.74 -0.02
C ALA A 309 -38.78 3.78 1.03
N ARG A 310 -38.72 4.13 2.32
CA ARG A 310 -39.31 3.34 3.40
C ARG A 310 -40.83 3.27 3.29
N ASN A 311 -41.47 4.40 2.98
CA ASN A 311 -42.92 4.46 2.76
C ASN A 311 -43.34 3.70 1.49
N ARG A 312 -42.56 3.75 0.40
CA ARG A 312 -42.82 2.95 -0.81
C ARG A 312 -42.69 1.45 -0.55
N MET A 313 -41.70 1.02 0.23
CA MET A 313 -41.52 -0.39 0.56
C MET A 313 -42.64 -0.90 1.48
N MET A 314 -43.03 -0.13 2.49
CA MET A 314 -44.21 -0.42 3.33
C MET A 314 -45.50 -0.51 2.48
N PHE A 315 -45.68 0.41 1.52
CA PHE A 315 -46.83 0.40 0.62
C PHE A 315 -46.85 -0.83 -0.29
N LEU A 316 -45.70 -1.22 -0.86
CA LEU A 316 -45.59 -2.42 -1.69
C LEU A 316 -45.84 -3.71 -0.89
N VAL A 317 -45.36 -3.79 0.36
CA VAL A 317 -45.64 -4.93 1.26
C VAL A 317 -47.13 -4.99 1.63
N ALA A 318 -47.76 -3.84 1.91
CA ALA A 318 -49.18 -3.78 2.18
C ALA A 318 -50.01 -4.20 0.95
N MET A 319 -49.67 -3.69 -0.23
CA MET A 319 -50.34 -4.04 -1.49
C MET A 319 -50.14 -5.51 -1.88
N GLY A 320 -48.95 -6.07 -1.66
CA GLY A 320 -48.68 -7.50 -1.85
C GLY A 320 -49.51 -8.35 -0.90
N SER A 321 -49.63 -7.95 0.37
CA SER A 321 -50.44 -8.65 1.37
C SER A 321 -51.93 -8.64 1.02
N ILE A 322 -52.44 -7.51 0.51
CA ILE A 322 -53.83 -7.39 0.03
C ILE A 322 -54.06 -8.27 -1.21
N SER A 323 -53.09 -8.33 -2.12
CA SER A 323 -53.19 -9.12 -3.36
C SER A 323 -53.20 -10.62 -3.06
N VAL A 324 -52.36 -11.09 -2.14
CA VAL A 324 -52.36 -12.50 -1.70
C VAL A 324 -53.66 -12.84 -0.97
N GLY A 325 -54.17 -11.93 -0.12
CA GLY A 325 -55.48 -12.10 0.51
C GLY A 325 -56.63 -12.21 -0.50
N LEU A 326 -56.63 -11.37 -1.54
CA LEU A 326 -57.64 -11.40 -2.61
C LEU A 326 -57.56 -12.66 -3.48
N VAL A 327 -56.35 -13.15 -3.78
CA VAL A 327 -56.17 -14.39 -4.55
C VAL A 327 -56.60 -15.61 -3.74
N VAL A 328 -56.31 -15.64 -2.43
CA VAL A 328 -56.76 -16.73 -1.55
C VAL A 328 -58.28 -16.69 -1.35
N CYS A 329 -58.88 -15.50 -1.16
CA CYS A 329 -60.34 -15.37 -1.05
C CYS A 329 -61.06 -15.63 -2.38
N GLY A 330 -60.48 -15.22 -3.51
CA GLY A 330 -61.03 -15.44 -4.85
C GLY A 330 -60.91 -16.89 -5.31
N GLY A 331 -59.79 -17.57 -4.98
CA GLY A 331 -59.59 -18.99 -5.30
C GLY A 331 -60.57 -19.92 -4.58
N VAL A 332 -61.02 -19.55 -3.37
CA VAL A 332 -62.06 -20.31 -2.64
C VAL A 332 -63.45 -20.09 -3.26
N ALA A 333 -63.72 -18.94 -3.88
CA ALA A 333 -65.00 -18.67 -4.54
C ALA A 333 -65.13 -19.31 -5.93
N VAL A 334 -64.03 -19.44 -6.69
CA VAL A 334 -64.06 -20.02 -8.05
C VAL A 334 -64.08 -21.56 -8.04
N ALA A 335 -63.75 -22.22 -6.93
CA ALA A 335 -63.84 -23.67 -6.81
C ALA A 335 -65.29 -24.22 -6.70
N SER A 336 -66.32 -23.37 -6.73
CA SER A 336 -67.73 -23.78 -6.54
C SER A 336 -68.61 -23.73 -7.79
N LEU A 337 -68.11 -23.34 -8.95
CA LEU A 337 -68.94 -23.20 -10.16
C LEU A 337 -68.18 -23.60 -11.44
N ILE A 338 -68.03 -24.91 -11.69
CA ILE A 338 -67.79 -25.42 -13.05
C ILE A 338 -68.62 -26.71 -13.25
N PRO A 339 -69.67 -26.70 -14.10
CA PRO A 339 -70.33 -27.90 -14.60
C PRO A 339 -69.53 -28.52 -15.76
N SER A 340 -69.66 -29.85 -15.88
CA SER A 340 -69.09 -30.71 -16.92
C SER A 340 -69.87 -30.68 -18.24
N GLU A 341 -69.23 -31.22 -19.30
CA GLU A 341 -69.75 -31.60 -20.64
C GLU A 341 -69.76 -30.48 -21.72
N THR A 342 -69.54 -30.72 -23.03
CA THR A 342 -68.88 -31.74 -23.89
C THR A 342 -68.78 -31.13 -25.31
N THR A 343 -67.95 -31.75 -26.16
CA THR A 343 -68.00 -31.86 -27.64
C THR A 343 -67.53 -30.72 -28.57
N GLU A 344 -66.52 -31.12 -29.36
CA GLU A 344 -66.16 -30.87 -30.77
C GLU A 344 -66.78 -29.70 -31.56
N ASP A 345 -65.93 -28.93 -32.26
CA ASP A 345 -65.94 -28.90 -33.74
C ASP A 345 -64.72 -28.13 -34.34
N TYR A 346 -64.63 -28.21 -35.66
CA TYR A 346 -63.47 -28.26 -36.58
C TYR A 346 -63.05 -26.90 -37.24
N TRP A 347 -61.78 -26.85 -37.74
CA TRP A 347 -61.20 -26.07 -38.89
C TRP A 347 -60.70 -24.60 -38.67
N PRO A 348 -59.85 -24.02 -39.57
CA PRO A 348 -58.47 -24.35 -39.97
C PRO A 348 -57.46 -23.18 -39.73
N GLU A 349 -56.18 -23.45 -40.03
CA GLU A 349 -55.06 -22.50 -40.13
C GLU A 349 -55.33 -21.26 -40.99
N PRO A 350 -54.53 -20.19 -40.79
CA PRO A 350 -53.81 -19.67 -41.94
C PRO A 350 -52.32 -19.37 -41.67
N ASP A 351 -51.53 -19.78 -42.66
CA ASP A 351 -50.19 -19.30 -42.97
C ASP A 351 -50.09 -17.76 -43.02
N GLY A 352 -48.97 -17.23 -42.53
CA GLY A 352 -48.56 -15.87 -42.87
C GLY A 352 -47.26 -15.41 -42.21
N PRO A 353 -46.40 -14.64 -42.90
CA PRO A 353 -44.95 -14.76 -42.78
C PRO A 353 -44.29 -13.60 -42.00
N THR A 354 -42.96 -13.50 -42.11
CA THR A 354 -42.07 -12.36 -41.75
C THR A 354 -41.72 -12.24 -40.25
N THR A 355 -40.48 -11.97 -39.80
CA THR A 355 -39.34 -11.29 -40.43
C THR A 355 -38.08 -11.57 -39.60
N THR A 356 -36.96 -11.77 -40.29
CA THR A 356 -35.60 -11.77 -39.73
C THR A 356 -35.26 -10.37 -39.22
N THR A 357 -34.86 -10.22 -37.95
CA THR A 357 -34.19 -9.01 -37.46
C THR A 357 -32.98 -9.40 -36.62
N THR A 358 -31.82 -9.11 -37.18
CA THR A 358 -30.49 -9.21 -36.59
C THR A 358 -30.30 -8.07 -35.60
N CYS A 359 -30.15 -8.37 -34.31
CA CYS A 359 -29.74 -7.39 -33.31
C CYS A 359 -28.31 -7.68 -32.88
N GLY A 360 -27.40 -6.80 -33.28
CA GLY A 360 -26.01 -6.77 -32.84
C GLY A 360 -25.90 -6.36 -31.37
N PHE A 361 -25.00 -7.04 -30.65
CA PHE A 361 -24.58 -6.69 -29.31
C PHE A 361 -23.73 -5.42 -29.33
N GLY A 362 -24.27 -4.32 -28.78
CA GLY A 362 -23.51 -3.13 -28.41
C GLY A 362 -23.00 -3.25 -26.98
N THR A 363 -21.68 -3.20 -26.79
CA THR A 363 -21.02 -3.06 -25.50
C THR A 363 -21.01 -1.59 -25.09
N SER A 364 -21.67 -1.26 -23.98
CA SER A 364 -21.63 0.08 -23.38
C SER A 364 -20.32 0.28 -22.62
N GLY A 365 -19.37 1.00 -23.23
CA GLY A 365 -18.21 1.55 -22.55
C GLY A 365 -18.57 2.85 -21.81
N TYR A 366 -18.27 2.90 -20.51
CA TYR A 366 -18.25 4.15 -19.74
C TYR A 366 -16.94 4.89 -20.05
N GLY A 367 -16.98 5.77 -21.06
CA GLY A 367 -15.93 6.75 -21.30
C GLY A 367 -16.16 7.99 -20.43
N TRP A 368 -15.14 8.38 -19.67
CA TRP A 368 -15.07 9.73 -19.09
C TRP A 368 -14.90 10.77 -20.20
N PRO A 369 -15.42 12.00 -20.05
CA PRO A 369 -15.31 13.03 -21.07
C PRO A 369 -13.84 13.45 -21.26
N PRO A 370 -13.42 13.79 -22.49
CA PRO A 370 -12.09 14.33 -22.73
C PRO A 370 -11.94 15.71 -22.07
N PRO A 371 -10.70 16.10 -21.70
CA PRO A 371 -10.42 17.41 -21.13
C PRO A 371 -10.75 18.54 -22.14
N PRO A 372 -11.14 19.74 -21.67
CA PRO A 372 -11.41 20.87 -22.54
C PRO A 372 -10.15 21.27 -23.32
N SER A 373 -10.33 21.54 -24.61
CA SER A 373 -9.28 22.05 -25.48
C SER A 373 -8.72 23.39 -24.96
N PRO A 374 -7.41 23.64 -25.10
CA PRO A 374 -6.80 24.88 -24.66
C PRO A 374 -7.36 26.07 -25.45
N LEU A 375 -7.85 27.07 -24.72
CA LEU A 375 -8.22 28.38 -25.26
C LEU A 375 -7.00 28.99 -25.96
N GLN A 376 -7.21 29.44 -27.20
CA GLN A 376 -6.23 30.23 -27.93
C GLN A 376 -5.93 31.53 -27.16
N PRO A 377 -4.67 31.96 -27.06
CA PRO A 377 -4.34 33.23 -26.43
C PRO A 377 -4.79 34.38 -27.32
N ASP A 378 -5.70 35.21 -26.79
CA ASP A 378 -6.05 36.50 -27.37
C ASP A 378 -4.82 37.40 -27.50
N SER A 379 -4.75 38.11 -28.63
CA SER A 379 -3.67 39.02 -28.99
C SER A 379 -3.48 40.13 -27.95
N PRO A 380 -2.24 40.52 -27.60
CA PRO A 380 -2.01 41.58 -26.62
C PRO A 380 -2.36 42.95 -27.20
N ALA A 381 -3.14 43.72 -26.44
CA ALA A 381 -3.43 45.13 -26.68
C ALA A 381 -2.13 45.98 -26.62
N PRO A 382 -2.06 47.10 -27.36
CA PRO A 382 -0.85 47.91 -27.46
C PRO A 382 -0.51 48.64 -26.16
N VAL A 383 0.76 48.55 -25.77
CA VAL A 383 1.37 49.24 -24.62
C VAL A 383 1.50 50.74 -24.92
N PRO A 384 1.04 51.64 -24.04
CA PRO A 384 1.27 53.08 -24.20
C PRO A 384 2.71 53.45 -23.82
N ALA A 385 3.28 54.39 -24.59
CA ALA A 385 4.65 54.89 -24.48
C ALA A 385 4.97 55.52 -23.11
N PRO A 386 6.23 55.46 -22.65
CA PRO A 386 6.64 56.04 -21.38
C PRO A 386 6.78 57.58 -21.47
N ALA A 387 6.25 58.27 -20.46
CA ALA A 387 6.44 59.70 -20.25
C ALA A 387 7.84 59.99 -19.66
N PRO A 388 8.38 61.22 -19.84
CA PRO A 388 9.80 61.50 -19.65
C PRO A 388 10.22 61.70 -18.19
N ASP A 389 11.49 61.34 -17.99
CA ASP A 389 12.38 61.50 -16.83
C ASP A 389 12.29 62.89 -16.17
N ASP A 390 12.04 62.92 -14.86
CA ASP A 390 12.25 64.11 -14.02
C ASP A 390 13.20 63.78 -12.87
N ARG A 391 14.47 64.13 -13.09
CA ARG A 391 15.51 64.15 -12.07
C ARG A 391 15.30 65.36 -11.16
N ARG A 392 15.14 65.13 -9.85
CA ARG A 392 16.03 65.61 -8.75
C ARG A 392 15.31 65.71 -7.40
N ARG A 393 15.88 65.04 -6.38
CA ARG A 393 16.38 65.54 -5.07
C ARG A 393 16.04 64.64 -3.87
N TYR A 394 17.12 64.09 -3.29
CA TYR A 394 17.42 63.88 -1.86
C TYR A 394 16.35 63.23 -0.95
N PHE A 395 16.66 62.05 -0.40
CA PHE A 395 17.21 61.89 0.96
C PHE A 395 17.63 60.42 1.17
N SER A 396 18.88 60.19 1.55
CA SER A 396 19.39 58.88 1.96
C SER A 396 18.88 58.55 3.37
N PRO A 397 18.28 57.37 3.62
CA PRO A 397 18.06 56.90 4.98
C PRO A 397 19.36 56.27 5.50
N THR A 398 19.86 56.81 6.60
CA THR A 398 20.87 56.19 7.46
C THR A 398 20.44 54.79 7.90
N PRO A 399 21.36 53.80 7.98
CA PRO A 399 21.04 52.47 8.48
C PRO A 399 20.79 52.51 10.00
N SER A 400 19.72 51.87 10.43
CA SER A 400 19.40 51.63 11.83
C SER A 400 20.47 50.76 12.52
N PRO A 401 20.81 51.02 13.79
CA PRO A 401 21.74 50.17 14.54
C PRO A 401 21.14 48.78 14.79
N PRO A 402 21.97 47.72 14.89
CA PRO A 402 21.50 46.38 15.20
C PRO A 402 20.92 46.30 16.62
N PRO A 403 19.95 45.40 16.86
CA PRO A 403 19.35 45.22 18.18
C PRO A 403 20.39 44.69 19.20
N PRO A 404 20.24 45.01 20.49
CA PRO A 404 21.13 44.54 21.54
C PRO A 404 21.03 43.02 21.71
N ALA A 405 22.18 42.39 21.94
CA ALA A 405 22.30 40.97 22.22
C ALA A 405 21.44 40.57 23.44
N PRO A 406 20.72 39.43 23.40
CA PRO A 406 19.95 38.96 24.54
C PRO A 406 20.90 38.62 25.70
N GLY A 407 20.61 39.23 26.85
CA GLY A 407 21.37 39.12 28.08
C GLY A 407 21.41 37.70 28.65
N ALA A 408 22.53 37.43 29.32
CA ALA A 408 22.82 36.21 30.04
C ALA A 408 21.78 35.93 31.13
N LEU A 409 21.25 34.70 31.13
CA LEU A 409 20.58 34.11 32.29
C LEU A 409 21.64 33.63 33.30
N PRO A 410 21.41 33.81 34.61
CA PRO A 410 22.35 33.40 35.63
C PRO A 410 22.22 31.90 35.96
N GLY A 411 23.36 31.21 35.99
CA GLY A 411 23.65 30.17 36.98
C GLY A 411 23.10 28.75 36.74
N TYR A 412 23.79 27.98 35.90
CA TYR A 412 23.88 26.52 36.07
C TYR A 412 25.36 26.11 36.08
N ASN A 413 25.87 25.83 37.28
CA ASN A 413 27.19 25.22 37.49
C ASN A 413 27.10 23.73 37.17
N TRP A 414 27.58 23.34 35.99
CA TRP A 414 27.90 21.94 35.69
C TRP A 414 29.28 21.59 36.27
N PRO A 415 29.42 20.51 37.06
CA PRO A 415 30.73 20.07 37.51
C PRO A 415 31.57 19.63 36.31
N ALA A 416 32.84 20.01 36.32
CA ALA A 416 33.81 19.63 35.29
C ALA A 416 33.88 18.09 35.14
N PRO A 417 33.96 17.57 33.91
CA PRO A 417 34.14 16.14 33.69
C PRO A 417 35.48 15.68 34.27
N ALA A 418 35.46 14.54 34.97
CA ALA A 418 36.64 13.90 35.51
C ALA A 418 37.65 13.58 34.40
N PRO A 419 38.97 13.68 34.67
CA PRO A 419 39.99 13.38 33.68
C PRO A 419 39.92 11.91 33.26
N ALA A 420 39.95 11.69 31.95
CA ALA A 420 39.97 10.35 31.35
C ALA A 420 41.22 9.56 31.82
N PRO A 421 41.09 8.26 32.12
CA PRO A 421 42.22 7.44 32.51
C PRO A 421 43.21 7.28 31.35
N ALA A 422 44.50 7.38 31.69
CA ALA A 422 45.61 7.26 30.76
C ALA A 422 45.59 5.92 30.00
N LEU A 423 45.58 6.00 28.67
CA LEU A 423 45.72 4.86 27.77
C LEU A 423 47.12 4.23 27.89
N ALA A 424 47.14 2.93 28.16
CA ALA A 424 48.34 2.09 28.18
C ALA A 424 48.94 1.93 26.76
N PRO A 425 50.26 1.70 26.63
CA PRO A 425 50.96 1.74 25.35
C PRO A 425 50.62 0.57 24.43
N ASP A 426 50.33 0.95 23.19
CA ASP A 426 49.99 0.12 22.04
C ASP A 426 51.09 -0.90 21.69
N ARG A 427 50.76 -2.20 21.81
CA ARG A 427 51.61 -3.31 21.37
C ARG A 427 51.48 -3.47 19.85
N ARG A 428 52.46 -2.91 19.14
CA ARG A 428 52.81 -3.20 17.74
C ARG A 428 52.48 -4.64 17.31
N ARG A 429 51.38 -4.80 16.55
CA ARG A 429 51.10 -6.02 15.78
C ARG A 429 51.70 -5.87 14.38
N ARG A 430 52.70 -6.71 14.09
CA ARG A 430 53.32 -6.85 12.76
C ARG A 430 52.24 -7.22 11.73
N ARG A 431 51.97 -6.33 10.78
CA ARG A 431 51.26 -6.68 9.53
C ARG A 431 52.16 -7.60 8.71
N ARG A 432 51.71 -8.85 8.48
CA ARG A 432 52.19 -9.65 7.35
C ARG A 432 51.46 -9.16 6.11
N SER A 433 52.21 -8.82 5.08
CA SER A 433 51.71 -8.46 3.75
C SER A 433 50.91 -9.63 3.18
N ALA A 434 49.66 -9.39 2.77
CA ALA A 434 48.90 -10.33 1.96
C ALA A 434 49.47 -10.32 0.52
N PRO A 435 49.54 -11.48 -0.16
CA PRO A 435 49.94 -11.54 -1.56
C PRO A 435 48.88 -10.89 -2.45
N ALA A 436 49.33 -10.23 -3.51
CA ALA A 436 48.48 -9.58 -4.49
C ALA A 436 47.56 -10.60 -5.21
N PRO A 437 46.31 -10.23 -5.55
CA PRO A 437 45.41 -11.09 -6.31
C PRO A 437 45.95 -11.32 -7.73
N ALA A 438 45.76 -12.54 -8.24
CA ALA A 438 46.12 -12.91 -9.59
C ALA A 438 45.28 -12.14 -10.63
N PRO A 439 45.86 -11.78 -11.79
CA PRO A 439 45.12 -11.11 -12.86
C PRO A 439 44.03 -12.04 -13.45
N PRO A 440 42.92 -11.47 -13.93
CA PRO A 440 41.86 -12.25 -14.57
C PRO A 440 42.36 -12.91 -15.87
N PRO A 441 41.77 -14.06 -16.25
CA PRO A 441 42.12 -14.74 -17.49
C PRO A 441 41.71 -13.91 -18.74
N PRO A 442 42.41 -14.08 -19.87
CA PRO A 442 42.14 -13.35 -21.11
C PRO A 442 40.74 -13.67 -21.68
N GLU A 443 40.11 -12.65 -22.27
CA GLU A 443 38.70 -12.61 -22.72
C GLU A 443 38.35 -13.54 -23.90
N ASP A 444 39.30 -14.31 -24.44
CA ASP A 444 39.08 -15.11 -25.66
C ASP A 444 38.48 -16.51 -25.43
N ASN A 445 38.01 -16.83 -24.20
CA ASN A 445 37.57 -18.18 -23.83
C ASN A 445 36.11 -18.29 -23.37
N TRP A 446 35.25 -17.33 -23.71
CA TRP A 446 33.82 -17.42 -23.42
C TRP A 446 33.10 -18.38 -24.40
N PRO A 447 32.37 -19.41 -23.91
CA PRO A 447 31.58 -20.26 -24.78
C PRO A 447 30.42 -19.47 -25.42
N ALA A 448 30.19 -19.72 -26.71
CA ALA A 448 29.11 -19.08 -27.45
C ALA A 448 27.73 -19.38 -26.83
N PRO A 449 26.78 -18.42 -26.84
CA PRO A 449 25.45 -18.61 -26.27
C PRO A 449 24.67 -19.70 -27.03
N ALA A 450 23.93 -20.50 -26.27
CA ALA A 450 23.10 -21.58 -26.78
C ALA A 450 21.99 -21.06 -27.73
N PRO A 451 21.66 -21.79 -28.81
CA PRO A 451 20.60 -21.38 -29.72
C PRO A 451 19.21 -21.44 -29.07
N ALA A 452 18.35 -20.51 -29.46
CA ALA A 452 16.99 -20.34 -28.93
C ALA A 452 16.10 -21.58 -29.17
N PRO A 453 15.19 -21.92 -28.24
CA PRO A 453 14.30 -23.06 -28.36
C PRO A 453 13.24 -22.83 -29.45
N GLN A 454 12.98 -23.87 -30.24
CA GLN A 454 11.95 -23.85 -31.28
C GLN A 454 10.53 -24.03 -30.69
N PRO A 455 9.50 -23.43 -31.32
CA PRO A 455 8.12 -23.51 -30.85
C PRO A 455 7.49 -24.90 -31.08
N LEU A 456 6.74 -25.35 -30.07
CA LEU A 456 5.99 -26.62 -30.09
C LEU A 456 4.74 -26.53 -31.01
N PRO A 457 4.31 -27.65 -31.61
CA PRO A 457 3.17 -27.69 -32.53
C PRO A 457 1.82 -27.62 -31.81
N VAL A 458 0.89 -26.88 -32.42
CA VAL A 458 -0.50 -26.69 -31.99
C VAL A 458 -1.32 -27.95 -32.33
N THR A 459 -1.99 -28.52 -31.34
CA THR A 459 -2.98 -29.59 -31.52
C THR A 459 -4.39 -29.02 -31.65
N THR A 460 -5.11 -29.47 -32.68
CA THR A 460 -6.52 -29.15 -32.97
C THR A 460 -7.49 -30.03 -32.17
N PRO A 461 -8.67 -29.51 -31.77
CA PRO A 461 -9.64 -30.28 -30.98
C PRO A 461 -10.59 -31.12 -31.84
N VAL A 462 -10.91 -32.30 -31.31
CA VAL A 462 -11.79 -33.33 -31.85
C VAL A 462 -13.26 -32.99 -31.60
N SER A 463 -14.08 -33.21 -32.62
CA SER A 463 -15.54 -33.03 -32.71
C SER A 463 -16.35 -34.05 -31.89
N GLN A 464 -17.47 -33.60 -31.30
CA GLN A 464 -18.53 -34.44 -30.71
C GLN A 464 -19.83 -34.38 -31.55
N PRO A 465 -20.69 -35.43 -31.50
CA PRO A 465 -21.88 -35.54 -32.35
C PRO A 465 -23.19 -35.05 -31.69
N GLU A 466 -24.17 -34.76 -32.56
CA GLU A 466 -25.55 -34.32 -32.30
C GLU A 466 -26.41 -35.29 -31.47
N PRO A 467 -27.54 -34.81 -30.91
CA PRO A 467 -28.70 -35.65 -30.63
C PRO A 467 -29.98 -35.23 -31.38
N LEU A 468 -30.71 -36.28 -31.78
CA LEU A 468 -32.04 -36.32 -32.37
C LEU A 468 -33.14 -35.87 -31.41
N GLY A 469 -34.23 -35.36 -31.99
CA GLY A 469 -35.40 -34.83 -31.31
C GLY A 469 -36.39 -35.88 -30.77
N GLY A 470 -37.34 -35.37 -29.98
CA GLY A 470 -38.51 -36.09 -29.50
C GLY A 470 -39.41 -35.16 -28.69
N THR A 471 -40.57 -34.83 -29.24
CA THR A 471 -41.66 -34.08 -28.59
C THR A 471 -42.41 -34.97 -27.60
N SER A 472 -42.72 -34.49 -26.39
CA SER A 472 -43.84 -35.01 -25.61
C SER A 472 -44.56 -33.89 -24.86
N SER A 473 -45.86 -33.78 -25.13
CA SER A 473 -46.78 -32.90 -24.42
C SER A 473 -47.32 -33.65 -23.21
N SER A 474 -47.04 -33.17 -21.99
CA SER A 474 -47.75 -33.47 -20.73
C SER A 474 -46.86 -33.15 -19.51
N MET A 475 -46.49 -31.88 -19.29
CA MET A 475 -45.73 -31.47 -18.08
C MET A 475 -46.32 -30.26 -17.34
N VAL A 476 -47.54 -29.82 -17.65
CA VAL A 476 -48.08 -28.58 -17.07
C VAL A 476 -48.54 -28.76 -15.61
N THR A 477 -49.04 -29.93 -15.23
CA THR A 477 -49.54 -30.21 -13.86
C THR A 477 -48.46 -30.42 -12.78
N PRO A 478 -47.37 -31.19 -12.98
CA PRO A 478 -46.35 -31.35 -11.95
C PRO A 478 -45.53 -30.08 -11.71
N LEU A 479 -45.37 -29.24 -12.73
CA LEU A 479 -44.61 -27.99 -12.63
C LEU A 479 -45.33 -26.97 -11.74
N LEU A 480 -46.66 -26.89 -11.81
CA LEU A 480 -47.47 -26.00 -10.98
C LEU A 480 -47.43 -26.40 -9.50
N VAL A 481 -47.53 -27.71 -9.21
CA VAL A 481 -47.44 -28.23 -7.83
C VAL A 481 -46.04 -28.00 -7.24
N THR A 482 -45.00 -28.13 -8.07
CA THR A 482 -43.61 -27.84 -7.66
C THR A 482 -43.44 -26.35 -7.37
N LEU A 483 -44.02 -25.48 -8.20
CA LEU A 483 -43.94 -24.03 -8.01
C LEU A 483 -44.66 -23.57 -6.73
N VAL A 484 -45.85 -24.09 -6.45
CA VAL A 484 -46.61 -23.79 -5.22
C VAL A 484 -45.86 -24.28 -3.98
N SER A 485 -45.25 -25.46 -4.06
CA SER A 485 -44.45 -26.01 -2.95
C SER A 485 -43.19 -25.17 -2.68
N LEU A 486 -42.52 -24.68 -3.73
CA LEU A 486 -41.36 -23.79 -3.61
C LEU A 486 -41.74 -22.43 -3.02
N LEU A 487 -42.88 -21.86 -3.41
CA LEU A 487 -43.37 -20.60 -2.84
C LEU A 487 -43.76 -20.74 -1.36
N PHE A 488 -44.37 -21.86 -0.98
CA PHE A 488 -44.67 -22.15 0.41
C PHE A 488 -43.39 -22.31 1.25
N LEU A 489 -42.41 -23.05 0.75
CA LEU A 489 -41.13 -23.24 1.43
C LEU A 489 -40.37 -21.91 1.58
N ALA A 490 -40.36 -21.07 0.54
CA ALA A 490 -39.77 -19.73 0.60
C ALA A 490 -40.47 -18.85 1.66
N GLY A 491 -41.79 -18.92 1.77
CA GLY A 491 -42.55 -18.22 2.81
C GLY A 491 -42.20 -18.68 4.22
N VAL A 492 -42.07 -19.99 4.44
CA VAL A 492 -41.67 -20.57 5.74
C VAL A 492 -40.23 -20.18 6.10
N CYS A 493 -39.30 -20.21 5.15
CA CYS A 493 -37.92 -19.79 5.35
C CYS A 493 -37.83 -18.30 5.74
N LEU A 494 -38.61 -17.42 5.08
CA LEU A 494 -38.66 -16.00 5.40
C LEU A 494 -39.19 -15.77 6.84
N LEU A 495 -40.25 -16.48 7.22
CA LEU A 495 -40.81 -16.41 8.57
C LEU A 495 -39.79 -16.86 9.63
N LEU A 496 -39.05 -17.94 9.37
CA LEU A 496 -37.99 -18.44 10.26
C LEU A 496 -36.86 -17.42 10.44
N VAL A 497 -36.41 -16.77 9.36
CA VAL A 497 -35.41 -15.70 9.43
C VAL A 497 -35.92 -14.53 10.29
N CYS A 498 -37.18 -14.13 10.13
CA CYS A 498 -37.79 -13.10 10.96
C CYS A 498 -37.84 -13.49 12.45
N VAL A 499 -38.25 -14.72 12.77
CA VAL A 499 -38.33 -15.22 14.16
C VAL A 499 -36.94 -15.34 14.79
N LEU A 500 -35.94 -15.80 14.04
CA LEU A 500 -34.55 -15.90 14.52
C LEU A 500 -33.93 -14.51 14.70
N GLY A 501 -34.22 -13.56 13.80
CA GLY A 501 -33.83 -12.15 13.96
C GLY A 501 -34.41 -11.53 15.24
N LEU A 502 -35.70 -11.75 15.50
CA LEU A 502 -36.37 -11.26 16.72
C LEU A 502 -35.84 -11.92 17.99
N ARG A 503 -35.43 -13.20 17.95
CA ARG A 503 -34.79 -13.88 19.09
C ARG A 503 -33.39 -13.35 19.38
N ARG A 504 -32.64 -12.94 18.35
CA ARG A 504 -31.27 -12.41 18.49
C ARG A 504 -31.24 -11.01 19.11
N CYS A 505 -32.36 -10.27 19.07
CA CYS A 505 -32.51 -8.98 19.75
C CYS A 505 -32.77 -9.10 21.27
N ARG A 506 -32.88 -10.32 21.83
CA ARG A 506 -32.97 -10.54 23.28
C ARG A 506 -31.59 -10.96 23.82
N ALA A 507 -30.82 -10.00 24.30
CA ALA A 507 -29.54 -10.24 24.98
C ALA A 507 -29.75 -10.80 26.40
N PRO A 508 -28.94 -11.77 26.87
CA PRO A 508 -28.75 -12.03 28.29
C PRO A 508 -27.58 -11.20 28.85
N ARG A 509 -27.78 -10.69 30.07
CA ARG A 509 -26.78 -10.03 30.90
C ARG A 509 -25.96 -11.06 31.70
N THR A 510 -24.72 -10.66 31.99
CA THR A 510 -23.77 -11.09 33.05
C THR A 510 -23.18 -12.50 33.02
N ALA A 511 -21.83 -12.58 32.96
CA ALA A 511 -20.95 -12.82 34.13
C ALA A 511 -19.52 -13.17 33.64
N GLN A 512 -18.54 -12.29 33.87
CA GLN A 512 -17.13 -12.62 33.65
C GLN A 512 -16.27 -11.83 34.64
N ASP A 513 -15.95 -12.47 35.76
CA ASP A 513 -14.90 -12.05 36.68
C ASP A 513 -14.14 -13.30 37.13
N ASN A 514 -12.82 -13.17 37.27
CA ASN A 514 -11.82 -14.17 37.66
C ASN A 514 -11.16 -14.98 36.53
N ARG A 515 -10.32 -14.32 35.70
CA ARG A 515 -9.19 -15.00 35.02
C ARG A 515 -8.02 -14.07 34.64
N LEU A 516 -7.73 -13.04 35.44
CA LEU A 516 -6.83 -11.95 35.06
C LEU A 516 -5.42 -11.97 35.68
N GLU A 517 -5.00 -13.04 36.37
CA GLU A 517 -3.69 -13.05 37.08
C GLU A 517 -2.61 -13.98 36.51
N ARG A 518 -2.68 -14.41 35.24
CA ARG A 518 -1.64 -15.29 34.66
C ARG A 518 -0.92 -14.82 33.38
N SER A 519 -1.15 -13.61 32.87
CA SER A 519 -0.54 -13.20 31.59
C SER A 519 0.56 -12.14 31.65
N GLN A 520 1.00 -11.69 32.83
CA GLN A 520 2.08 -10.70 32.97
C GLN A 520 3.47 -11.33 32.94
N LEU A 521 3.79 -12.06 31.87
CA LEU A 521 5.18 -12.28 31.49
C LEU A 521 5.59 -11.14 30.56
N ASP A 522 6.71 -10.49 30.88
CA ASP A 522 7.28 -9.40 30.09
C ASP A 522 7.53 -9.87 28.65
N TRP A 523 7.05 -9.11 27.68
CA TRP A 523 7.23 -9.39 26.26
C TRP A 523 8.71 -9.50 25.89
N ALA A 524 9.57 -8.72 26.57
CA ALA A 524 11.02 -8.81 26.37
C ALA A 524 11.59 -10.17 26.84
N GLU A 525 11.05 -10.77 27.91
CA GLU A 525 11.47 -12.09 28.39
C GLU A 525 11.03 -13.21 27.46
N LYS A 526 9.78 -13.16 26.95
CA LYS A 526 9.28 -14.13 25.96
C LYS A 526 10.12 -14.12 24.68
N LEU A 527 10.49 -12.91 24.24
CA LEU A 527 11.29 -12.72 23.04
C LEU A 527 12.76 -13.12 23.24
N ASN A 528 13.35 -12.84 24.41
CA ASN A 528 14.69 -13.30 24.78
C ASN A 528 14.77 -14.83 24.95
N PHE A 529 13.72 -15.47 25.49
CA PHE A 529 13.64 -16.92 25.60
C PHE A 529 13.65 -17.59 24.22
N ALA A 530 12.90 -17.03 23.26
CA ALA A 530 12.89 -17.51 21.88
C ALA A 530 14.28 -17.40 21.20
N LYS A 531 15.05 -16.34 21.50
CA LYS A 531 16.43 -16.17 21.00
C LYS A 531 17.38 -17.23 21.52
N GLN A 532 17.23 -17.67 22.78
CA GLN A 532 18.07 -18.74 23.34
C GLN A 532 17.79 -20.10 22.70
N VAL A 533 16.54 -20.37 22.30
CA VAL A 533 16.17 -21.62 21.63
C VAL A 533 16.73 -21.68 20.20
N CYS A 534 16.74 -20.57 19.46
CA CYS A 534 17.27 -20.54 18.09
C CYS A 534 18.81 -20.54 17.98
N LEU A 535 19.55 -20.19 19.04
CA LEU A 535 21.02 -20.19 19.04
C LEU A 535 21.63 -21.56 19.44
N CYS A 536 20.82 -22.57 19.73
CA CYS A 536 21.28 -23.89 20.12
C CYS A 536 21.50 -24.88 18.95
N ASP A 537 21.22 -24.50 17.70
CA ASP A 537 21.36 -25.41 16.55
C ASP A 537 22.71 -25.33 15.80
N ASP A 538 23.63 -24.45 16.21
CA ASP A 538 25.01 -24.47 15.70
C ASP A 538 25.90 -25.41 16.52
N ALA A 539 25.63 -26.72 16.43
CA ALA A 539 26.58 -27.74 16.85
C ALA A 539 27.68 -27.91 15.77
N PRO A 540 28.97 -27.88 16.13
CA PRO A 540 30.04 -28.02 15.17
C PRO A 540 30.14 -29.47 14.68
N SER A 541 29.87 -29.71 13.40
CA SER A 541 30.19 -30.99 12.75
C SER A 541 31.70 -31.14 12.61
N SER A 542 32.32 -31.73 13.63
CA SER A 542 33.72 -32.14 13.62
C SER A 542 33.92 -33.46 12.86
N GLY A 543 34.77 -33.44 11.82
CA GLY A 543 35.60 -34.56 11.32
C GLY A 543 34.86 -35.74 10.65
N THR A 544 35.36 -36.39 9.59
CA THR A 544 36.75 -36.82 9.39
C THR A 544 36.94 -37.27 7.93
N SER A 545 38.17 -37.13 7.42
CA SER A 545 38.63 -37.64 6.12
C SER A 545 38.59 -39.17 6.01
N LEU A 546 38.26 -39.67 4.82
CA LEU A 546 39.09 -40.59 4.03
C LEU A 546 38.76 -40.43 2.54
#